data_AF-A0A392SE91-F1
#
_entry.id   AF-A0A392SE91-F1
#
_cell.length_a   1.000
_cell.length_b   1.000
_cell.length_c   1.000
_cell.angle_alpha   90.00
_cell.angle_beta   90.00
_cell.angle_gamma   90.00
#
_symmetry.space_group_name_H-M   'P 1'
#
loop_
_entity.id
_entity.type
_entity.pdbx_description
1 polymer ?
#
loop_
_entity_poly.entity_id
_entity_poly.type
_entity_poly.pdbx_seq_one_letter_code
_entity_poly.pdbx_strand_id
1 'polypeptide(L)'
;CYMVADALSRKALHASELMMHKYNLIENFRNFNLNMVDVGDGIVMNRLEVSCVLRDTIVQAQMNDPDLQRRISNSEFSIAAD
;
A
#
# COMPACT_ATOMS: atom_id res chain seq x y z
N CYS A 1 13.39 31.90 35.73
CA CYS A 1 13.95 30.94 34.74
C CYS A 1 13.28 29.57 34.74
N TYR A 2 12.78 29.04 35.88
CA TYR A 2 12.15 27.70 35.96
C TYR A 2 10.97 27.48 34.99
N MET A 3 10.00 28.40 34.93
CA MET A 3 8.84 28.26 34.02
C MET A 3 9.23 28.20 32.55
N VAL A 4 10.30 28.91 32.15
CA VAL A 4 10.82 28.89 30.78
C VAL A 4 11.49 27.56 30.48
N ALA A 5 12.30 27.05 31.42
CA ALA A 5 12.95 25.74 31.28
C ALA A 5 11.92 24.60 31.20
N ASP A 6 10.90 24.65 32.03
CA ASP A 6 9.79 23.68 32.07
C ASP A 6 8.96 23.71 30.76
N ALA A 7 8.61 24.90 30.26
CA ALA A 7 7.93 25.04 28.98
C ALA A 7 8.76 24.52 27.80
N LEU A 8 10.07 24.80 27.78
CA LEU A 8 10.98 24.30 26.76
C LEU A 8 11.10 22.78 26.81
N SER A 9 11.17 22.21 28.02
CA SER A 9 11.24 20.76 28.23
C SER A 9 10.00 20.05 27.68
N ARG A 10 8.79 20.57 27.97
CA ARG A 10 7.54 20.04 27.39
C ARG A 10 7.52 20.11 25.87
N LYS A 11 7.99 21.23 25.29
CA LYS A 11 8.05 21.38 23.83
C LYS A 11 9.00 20.37 23.20
N ALA A 12 10.16 20.12 23.82
CA ALA A 12 11.13 19.12 23.36
C ALA A 12 10.59 17.69 23.48
N LEU A 13 9.88 17.38 24.57
CA LEU A 13 9.22 16.09 24.75
C LEU A 13 8.16 15.86 23.67
N HIS A 14 7.28 16.84 23.46
CA HIS A 14 6.24 16.75 22.43
C HIS A 14 6.81 16.61 21.02
N ALA A 15 7.89 17.33 20.70
CA ALA A 15 8.58 17.18 19.42
C ALA A 15 9.17 15.77 19.24
N SER A 16 9.69 15.17 20.31
CA SER A 16 10.21 13.79 20.31
C SER A 16 9.11 12.76 20.05
N GLU A 17 7.93 12.95 20.66
CA GLU A 17 6.76 12.10 20.45
C GLU A 17 6.29 12.14 18.98
N LEU A 18 6.14 13.35 18.42
CA LEU A 18 5.82 13.54 17.00
C LEU A 18 6.82 12.86 16.07
N MET A 19 8.11 12.95 16.40
CA MET A 19 9.18 12.30 15.63
C MET A 19 9.04 10.77 15.65
N MET A 20 8.75 10.18 16.81
CA MET A 20 8.51 8.73 16.92
C MET A 20 7.31 8.29 16.08
N HIS A 21 6.21 9.04 16.12
CA HIS A 21 5.04 8.75 15.28
C HIS A 21 5.36 8.85 13.79
N LYS A 22 6.15 9.86 13.38
CA LYS A 22 6.61 10.01 12.00
C LYS A 22 7.43 8.80 11.53
N TYR A 23 8.37 8.32 12.34
CA TYR A 23 9.17 7.15 12.00
C TYR A 23 8.35 5.87 11.91
N ASN A 24 7.44 5.64 12.86
CA ASN A 24 6.51 4.50 12.80
C ASN A 24 5.67 4.53 11.52
N LEU A 25 5.17 5.71 11.12
CA LEU A 25 4.43 5.86 9.87
C LEU A 25 5.28 5.51 8.64
N ILE A 26 6.53 6.01 8.58
CA ILE A 26 7.46 5.69 7.49
C ILE A 26 7.77 4.19 7.43
N GLU A 27 7.96 3.54 8.58
CA GLU A 27 8.18 2.10 8.67
C GLU A 27 6.98 1.30 8.16
N ASN A 28 5.76 1.68 8.54
CA ASN A 28 4.55 1.04 8.02
C ASN A 28 4.47 1.14 6.49
N PHE A 29 4.78 2.30 5.91
CA PHE A 29 4.82 2.42 4.45
C PHE A 29 5.91 1.55 3.80
N ARG A 30 7.08 1.41 4.42
CA ARG A 30 8.12 0.48 3.95
C ARG A 30 7.65 -0.98 3.99
N ASN A 31 6.90 -1.37 5.01
CA ASN A 31 6.31 -2.72 5.10
C ASN A 31 5.32 -3.01 3.97
N PHE A 32 4.70 -1.97 3.39
CA PHE A 32 3.87 -2.06 2.19
C PHE A 32 4.66 -1.92 0.88
N ASN A 33 5.99 -1.92 0.91
CA ASN A 33 6.87 -1.65 -0.23
C ASN A 33 6.63 -0.29 -0.89
N LEU A 34 6.14 0.70 -0.12
CA LEU A 34 5.90 2.05 -0.61
C LEU A 34 7.14 2.92 -0.40
N ASN A 35 7.57 3.59 -1.47
CA ASN A 35 8.73 4.46 -1.44
C ASN A 35 8.33 5.88 -0.98
N MET A 36 8.63 6.18 0.29
CA MET A 36 8.36 7.45 0.94
C MET A 36 9.64 8.25 1.18
N VAL A 37 9.56 9.56 0.95
CA VAL A 37 10.64 10.52 1.15
C VAL A 37 10.21 11.56 2.18
N ASP A 38 11.05 11.77 3.19
CA ASP A 38 10.90 12.88 4.14
C ASP A 38 11.38 14.18 3.49
N VAL A 39 10.51 15.18 3.41
CA VAL A 39 10.78 16.47 2.78
C VAL A 39 10.63 17.63 3.77
N GLY A 40 11.06 17.45 5.03
CA GLY A 40 11.11 18.53 6.05
C GLY A 40 9.74 18.97 6.56
N ASP A 41 8.89 19.47 5.66
CA ASP A 41 7.50 19.88 5.88
C ASP A 41 6.51 18.72 5.81
N GLY A 42 6.96 17.51 5.50
CA GLY A 42 6.09 16.34 5.41
C GLY A 42 6.75 15.09 4.85
N ILE A 43 5.92 14.14 4.44
CA ILE A 43 6.33 12.90 3.79
C ILE A 43 5.65 12.85 2.42
N VAL A 44 6.41 12.58 1.38
CA VAL A 44 5.93 12.49 -0.01
C VAL A 44 6.16 11.09 -0.55
N MET A 45 5.20 10.58 -1.32
CA MET A 45 5.32 9.32 -2.05
C MET A 45 5.72 9.61 -3.51
N ASN A 46 6.73 8.92 -4.02
CA ASN A 46 7.19 9.15 -5.40
C ASN A 46 6.18 8.67 -6.45
N ARG A 47 5.63 7.46 -6.27
CA ARG A 47 4.62 6.87 -7.17
C ARG A 47 3.87 5.75 -6.44
N LEU A 48 2.55 5.80 -6.49
CA LEU A 48 1.67 4.70 -6.11
C LEU A 48 1.11 4.08 -7.39
N GLU A 49 1.33 2.80 -7.60
CA GLU A 49 0.68 2.04 -8.67
C GLU A 49 -0.16 0.93 -8.04
N VAL A 50 -1.46 0.97 -8.31
CA VAL A 50 -2.42 -0.05 -7.86
C VAL A 50 -2.89 -0.80 -9.09
N SER A 51 -2.45 -2.04 -9.25
CA SER A 51 -2.89 -2.93 -10.33
C SER A 51 -3.75 -4.06 -9.77
N CYS A 52 -4.89 -4.35 -10.40
CA CYS A 52 -5.68 -5.53 -10.11
C CYS A 52 -5.32 -6.64 -11.11
N VAL A 53 -4.52 -7.62 -10.69
CA VAL A 53 -4.13 -8.77 -11.54
C VAL A 53 -5.09 -9.95 -11.41
N LEU A 54 -6.17 -9.81 -10.62
CA LEU A 54 -7.08 -10.90 -10.32
C LEU A 54 -7.75 -11.45 -11.59
N ARG A 55 -8.23 -10.57 -12.46
CA ARG A 55 -8.87 -10.96 -13.72
C ARG A 55 -7.90 -11.72 -14.62
N ASP A 56 -6.70 -11.18 -14.81
CA ASP A 56 -5.67 -11.83 -15.64
C ASP A 56 -5.28 -13.19 -15.07
N THR A 57 -5.16 -13.29 -13.74
CA THR A 57 -4.88 -14.55 -13.05
C THR A 57 -6.00 -15.57 -13.25
N ILE A 58 -7.27 -15.15 -13.15
CA ILE A 58 -8.42 -16.01 -13.41
C ILE A 58 -8.43 -16.47 -14.86
N VAL A 59 -8.22 -15.57 -15.82
CA VAL A 59 -8.17 -15.91 -17.25
C VAL A 59 -7.05 -16.89 -17.53
N GLN A 60 -5.85 -16.66 -16.99
CA GLN A 60 -4.73 -17.59 -17.13
C GLN A 60 -5.02 -18.96 -16.50
N ALA A 61 -5.63 -19.00 -15.31
CA ALA A 61 -6.02 -20.25 -14.68
C ALA A 61 -7.06 -21.01 -15.51
N GLN A 62 -8.07 -20.32 -16.05
CA GLN A 62 -9.11 -20.90 -16.91
C GLN A 62 -8.56 -21.38 -18.26
N MET A 63 -7.59 -20.66 -18.84
CA MET A 63 -6.91 -21.07 -20.07
C MET A 63 -6.11 -22.35 -19.88
N ASN A 64 -5.48 -22.51 -18.72
CA ASN A 64 -4.60 -23.64 -18.42
C ASN A 64 -5.33 -24.86 -17.82
N ASP A 65 -6.62 -24.74 -17.50
CA ASP A 65 -7.43 -25.84 -16.97
C ASP A 65 -8.03 -26.71 -18.12
N PRO A 66 -7.59 -27.97 -18.27
CA PRO A 66 -8.05 -28.83 -19.37
C PRO A 66 -9.53 -29.21 -19.28
N ASP A 67 -10.12 -29.26 -18.09
CA ASP A 67 -11.54 -29.59 -17.90
C ASP A 67 -12.42 -28.41 -18.32
N LEU A 68 -12.03 -27.20 -17.90
CA LEU A 68 -12.69 -25.96 -18.35
C LEU A 68 -12.60 -25.80 -19.88
N GLN A 69 -11.44 -26.03 -20.48
CA GLN A 69 -11.27 -25.96 -21.94
C GLN A 69 -12.18 -26.96 -22.68
N ARG A 70 -12.30 -28.21 -22.19
CA ARG A 70 -13.22 -29.22 -22.75
C ARG A 70 -14.69 -28.82 -22.63
N ARG A 71 -15.04 -28.06 -21.59
CA ARG A 71 -16.43 -27.62 -21.37
C ARG A 71 -16.77 -26.39 -22.23
N ILE A 72 -15.84 -25.47 -22.42
CA ILE A 72 -16.00 -24.33 -23.33
C ILE A 72 -16.19 -24.79 -24.78
N SER A 73 -15.56 -25.90 -25.21
CA SER A 73 -15.79 -26.45 -26.54
C SER A 73 -17.20 -27.03 -26.75
N ASN A 74 -17.99 -27.17 -25.69
CA ASN A 74 -19.38 -27.60 -25.78
C ASN A 74 -20.31 -26.40 -25.99
N SER A 75 -21.21 -26.50 -26.96
CA SER A 75 -22.17 -25.46 -27.39
C SER A 75 -23.09 -24.91 -26.27
N GLU A 76 -23.15 -25.55 -25.10
CA GLU A 76 -23.98 -25.12 -23.98
C GLU A 76 -23.35 -24.00 -23.13
N PHE A 77 -22.06 -23.74 -23.30
CA PHE A 77 -21.34 -22.70 -22.58
C PHE A 77 -20.97 -21.56 -23.54
N SER A 78 -21.59 -20.38 -23.37
CA SER A 78 -21.23 -19.19 -24.13
C SER A 78 -20.17 -18.39 -23.37
N ILE A 79 -19.15 -17.93 -24.08
CA ILE A 79 -18.26 -16.88 -23.58
C ILE A 79 -19.10 -15.61 -23.46
N ALA A 80 -19.16 -15.02 -22.26
CA ALA A 80 -19.77 -13.71 -22.08
C ALA A 80 -18.86 -12.67 -22.74
N ALA A 81 -19.45 -11.78 -23.55
CA ALA A 81 -18.72 -10.63 -24.07
C ALA A 81 -18.44 -9.63 -22.95
N ASP A 82 -17.26 -9.02 -23.01
CA ASP A 82 -16.75 -8.05 -22.04
C ASP A 82 -17.59 -6.78 -21.91
#